data_AF-A0A4Q2CX30-F1
#
_entry.id   AF-A0A4Q2CX30-F1
#
_cell.length_a   1.000
_cell.length_b   1.000
_cell.length_c   1.000
_cell.angle_alpha   90.00
_cell.angle_beta   90.00
_cell.angle_gamma   90.00
#
_symmetry.space_group_name_H-M   'P 1'
#
loop_
_entity.id
_entity.type
_entity.pdbx_description
1 polymer ?
#
loop_
_entity_poly.entity_id
_entity_poly.type
_entity_poly.pdbx_seq_one_letter_code
_entity_poly.pdbx_strand_id
1 'polypeptide(L)'
;MKGRASWSQRVSHDSENPRRIDFHPEFGAGDWLGLIDAELDAQLELPTTSLDRRLCFTNNPSATGAYELGSTQVLGPNLGPYALSLDRPANRAFLHAESRVFELYRSLQTFQPSEEVLNVLEKALDVLGRLDREKEMHWSQQRIQSPSDKVVYNTERFFRNTLPKDPTILAASVLSLLLHNKYFAPRRATQAHLSGVHDILLSTDPYKGDSKAVFNVLPKDPRTLSSRFLLDPTTTTYICCPECHKLYHFIPDDPTANPKICDYRKTPASESCGAKLWKERDYGPYGIRSSPVKKYVHQDLKSWLGRLLSRPGIEDLLEKRAVNTDGEVDDIWGGEVLRNFKDRAGNPYYPGPDDELRLAFSLSVDGFDPYQNKVAKQSAASTGIWMVLLNLPPHLRYLE
;
A
#
# COMPACT_ATOMS: atom_id res chain seq x y z
N MET A 1 -63.81 21.16 -45.66
CA MET A 1 -63.96 19.94 -44.83
C MET A 1 -62.81 19.94 -43.83
N LYS A 2 -63.06 20.38 -42.60
CA LYS A 2 -63.11 19.57 -41.34
C LYS A 2 -61.76 18.91 -41.01
N GLY A 3 -61.08 19.13 -39.89
CA GLY A 3 -61.36 19.89 -38.67
C GLY A 3 -60.45 19.41 -37.51
N ARG A 4 -59.84 20.36 -36.79
CA ARG A 4 -59.48 20.48 -35.36
C ARG A 4 -59.16 19.27 -34.44
N ALA A 5 -58.18 19.55 -33.55
CA ALA A 5 -58.07 19.33 -32.08
C ALA A 5 -56.74 18.61 -31.72
N SER A 6 -55.80 19.06 -30.87
CA SER A 6 -55.72 19.85 -29.61
C SER A 6 -56.11 19.09 -28.33
N TRP A 7 -55.27 19.26 -27.29
CA TRP A 7 -55.40 18.89 -25.84
C TRP A 7 -55.09 17.42 -25.47
N SER A 8 -54.61 17.01 -24.30
CA SER A 8 -53.82 17.53 -23.15
C SER A 8 -53.95 16.48 -22.01
N GLN A 9 -52.90 16.24 -21.23
CA GLN A 9 -52.88 15.77 -19.82
C GLN A 9 -53.68 14.51 -19.38
N ARG A 10 -53.00 13.53 -18.75
CA ARG A 10 -52.89 13.41 -17.28
C ARG A 10 -52.00 12.25 -16.82
N VAL A 11 -51.36 12.51 -15.69
CA VAL A 11 -50.50 11.69 -14.84
C VAL A 11 -51.27 10.50 -14.23
N SER A 12 -50.62 9.33 -14.15
CA SER A 12 -50.85 8.39 -13.04
C SER A 12 -49.50 7.99 -12.45
N HIS A 13 -49.27 8.42 -11.21
CA HIS A 13 -48.29 7.84 -10.31
C HIS A 13 -48.66 6.38 -10.08
N ASP A 14 -47.75 5.46 -10.39
CA ASP A 14 -47.70 4.16 -9.71
C ASP A 14 -46.27 3.92 -9.26
N SER A 15 -46.12 3.90 -7.94
CA SER A 15 -44.93 3.52 -7.20
C SER A 15 -44.70 2.01 -7.38
N GLU A 16 -43.76 1.62 -8.23
CA GLU A 16 -43.32 0.23 -8.31
C GLU A 16 -42.47 -0.13 -7.09
N ASN A 17 -43.06 -0.97 -6.24
CA ASN A 17 -42.43 -1.69 -5.16
C ASN A 17 -41.42 -2.72 -5.77
N PRO A 18 -40.16 -2.81 -5.32
CA PRO A 18 -39.20 -3.75 -5.90
C PRO A 18 -39.67 -5.20 -5.69
N ARG A 19 -39.72 -5.95 -6.79
CA ARG A 19 -40.17 -7.35 -6.83
C ARG A 19 -39.30 -8.21 -5.91
N ARG A 20 -39.97 -8.93 -5.00
CA ARG A 20 -39.39 -9.97 -4.17
C ARG A 20 -38.76 -11.05 -5.07
N ILE A 21 -37.50 -11.39 -4.82
CA ILE A 21 -36.84 -12.52 -5.50
C ILE A 21 -37.38 -13.79 -4.87
N ASP A 22 -38.17 -14.58 -5.61
CA ASP A 22 -38.59 -15.90 -5.18
C ASP A 22 -37.43 -16.90 -5.39
N PHE A 23 -37.01 -17.55 -4.30
CA PHE A 23 -35.81 -18.38 -4.25
C PHE A 23 -36.04 -19.81 -4.79
N HIS A 24 -35.01 -20.38 -5.42
CA HIS A 24 -34.97 -21.79 -5.84
C HIS A 24 -34.93 -22.72 -4.60
N PRO A 25 -35.62 -23.88 -4.59
CA PRO A 25 -35.96 -24.61 -3.36
C PRO A 25 -34.81 -25.39 -2.69
N GLU A 26 -33.60 -25.40 -3.26
CA GLU A 26 -32.53 -26.31 -2.83
C GLU A 26 -31.54 -25.72 -1.82
N PHE A 27 -31.57 -24.40 -1.58
CA PHE A 27 -30.67 -23.73 -0.63
C PHE A 27 -31.48 -22.90 0.39
N GLY A 28 -31.40 -23.26 1.68
CA GLY A 28 -32.06 -22.53 2.75
C GLY A 28 -31.45 -21.14 2.96
N ALA A 29 -32.25 -20.18 3.44
CA ALA A 29 -31.80 -18.79 3.66
C ALA A 29 -30.58 -18.67 4.59
N GLY A 30 -30.39 -19.60 5.53
CA GLY A 30 -29.22 -19.65 6.42
C GLY A 30 -27.90 -20.01 5.72
N ASP A 31 -27.96 -20.76 4.62
CA ASP A 31 -26.76 -21.14 3.85
C ASP A 31 -26.24 -19.94 3.04
N TRP A 32 -27.16 -19.14 2.48
CA TRP A 32 -26.82 -17.89 1.81
C TRP A 32 -26.24 -16.83 2.73
N LEU A 33 -26.78 -16.69 3.95
CA LEU A 33 -26.26 -15.71 4.90
C LEU A 33 -24.81 -16.03 5.29
N GLY A 34 -24.49 -17.30 5.52
CA GLY A 34 -23.12 -17.75 5.78
C GLY A 34 -22.17 -17.51 4.60
N LEU A 35 -22.63 -17.72 3.36
CA LEU A 35 -21.84 -17.42 2.16
C LEU A 35 -21.56 -15.92 2.00
N ILE A 36 -22.56 -15.07 2.26
CA ILE A 36 -22.38 -13.61 2.22
C ILE A 36 -21.40 -13.17 3.30
N ASP A 37 -21.53 -13.69 4.52
CA ASP A 37 -20.65 -13.36 5.63
C ASP A 37 -19.18 -13.75 5.34
N ALA A 38 -18.96 -14.94 4.77
CA ALA A 38 -17.65 -15.40 4.35
C ALA A 38 -17.08 -14.58 3.18
N GLU A 39 -17.92 -14.14 2.24
CA GLU A 39 -17.47 -13.26 1.16
C GLU A 39 -17.06 -11.88 1.69
N LEU A 40 -17.80 -11.32 2.66
CA LEU A 40 -17.43 -10.07 3.32
C LEU A 40 -16.10 -10.19 4.09
N ASP A 41 -15.84 -11.33 4.74
CA ASP A 41 -14.52 -11.63 5.32
C ASP A 41 -13.42 -11.59 4.26
N ALA A 42 -13.65 -12.23 3.11
CA ALA A 42 -12.68 -12.21 2.02
C ALA A 42 -12.43 -10.77 1.51
N GLN A 43 -13.47 -9.92 1.44
CA GLN A 43 -13.33 -8.52 1.05
C GLN A 43 -12.56 -7.67 2.08
N LEU A 44 -12.54 -8.05 3.35
CA LEU A 44 -11.68 -7.41 4.37
C LEU A 44 -10.20 -7.79 4.19
N GLU A 45 -9.94 -9.01 3.74
CA GLU A 45 -8.58 -9.55 3.57
C GLU A 45 -7.94 -9.13 2.23
N LEU A 46 -8.73 -8.96 1.17
CA LEU A 46 -8.22 -8.70 -0.18
C LEU A 46 -7.79 -7.23 -0.36
N PRO A 47 -6.58 -6.97 -0.92
CA PRO A 47 -6.15 -5.62 -1.23
C PRO A 47 -6.98 -5.04 -2.38
N THR A 48 -7.71 -3.96 -2.09
CA THR A 48 -8.55 -3.22 -3.04
C THR A 48 -7.81 -2.13 -3.78
N THR A 49 -6.68 -1.68 -3.22
CA THR A 49 -5.80 -0.65 -3.77
C THR A 49 -4.36 -1.15 -3.82
N SER A 50 -3.60 -0.72 -4.82
CA SER A 50 -2.17 -1.00 -4.95
C SER A 50 -1.37 0.21 -4.49
N LEU A 51 -0.23 -0.05 -3.84
CA LEU A 51 0.70 0.99 -3.37
C LEU A 51 1.41 1.69 -4.53
N ASP A 52 1.66 0.94 -5.60
CA ASP A 52 2.39 1.40 -6.76
C ASP A 52 1.44 2.04 -7.80
N ARG A 53 0.13 1.80 -7.67
CA ARG A 53 -0.88 2.28 -8.61
C ARG A 53 -1.97 3.03 -7.86
N ARG A 54 -1.89 4.37 -7.93
CA ARG A 54 -2.90 5.27 -7.37
C ARG A 54 -4.25 5.07 -8.07
N LEU A 55 -5.33 5.21 -7.30
CA LEU A 55 -6.67 5.32 -7.89
C LEU A 55 -6.74 6.53 -8.83
N CYS A 56 -7.36 6.35 -9.99
CA CYS A 56 -7.56 7.40 -10.97
C CYS A 56 -9.00 7.91 -10.90
N PHE A 57 -9.17 9.15 -10.44
CA PHE A 57 -10.48 9.79 -10.37
C PHE A 57 -10.90 10.34 -11.73
N THR A 58 -12.20 10.34 -12.02
CA THR A 58 -12.77 10.99 -13.20
C THR A 58 -12.69 12.51 -13.08
N ASN A 59 -12.96 13.02 -11.88
CA ASN A 59 -12.85 14.42 -11.55
C ASN A 59 -11.45 14.74 -11.01
N ASN A 60 -10.97 15.96 -11.27
CA ASN A 60 -9.68 16.42 -10.79
C ASN A 60 -9.76 16.72 -9.28
N PRO A 61 -9.07 15.97 -8.41
CA PRO A 61 -9.16 16.18 -6.96
C PRO A 61 -8.80 17.61 -6.56
N SER A 62 -7.85 18.22 -7.25
CA SER A 62 -7.38 19.58 -6.94
C SER A 62 -8.42 20.66 -7.25
N ALA A 63 -9.37 20.40 -8.15
CA ALA A 63 -10.41 21.34 -8.55
C ALA A 63 -11.76 21.12 -7.81
N THR A 64 -12.00 19.93 -7.29
CA THR A 64 -13.33 19.49 -6.81
C THR A 64 -13.52 19.58 -5.29
N GLY A 65 -12.53 20.11 -4.55
CA GLY A 65 -12.65 20.36 -3.11
C GLY A 65 -12.28 19.17 -2.22
N ALA A 66 -12.54 19.30 -0.91
CA ALA A 66 -12.24 18.24 0.06
C ALA A 66 -13.12 17.01 -0.16
N TYR A 67 -12.63 15.87 0.33
CA TYR A 67 -13.45 14.66 0.34
C TYR A 67 -14.46 14.75 1.49
N GLU A 68 -15.70 14.33 1.24
CA GLU A 68 -16.75 14.25 2.23
C GLU A 68 -17.12 12.79 2.46
N LEU A 69 -16.67 12.23 3.60
CA LEU A 69 -16.96 10.86 4.00
C LEU A 69 -18.48 10.60 4.08
N GLY A 70 -18.91 9.44 3.60
CA GLY A 70 -20.31 8.99 3.63
C GLY A 70 -21.23 9.65 2.59
N SER A 71 -20.77 10.65 1.85
CA SER A 71 -21.58 11.34 0.82
C SER A 71 -21.97 10.46 -0.36
N THR A 72 -21.18 9.42 -0.67
CA THR A 72 -21.36 8.55 -1.84
C THR A 72 -22.04 7.22 -1.52
N GLN A 73 -21.93 6.73 -0.28
CA GLN A 73 -22.45 5.42 0.14
C GLN A 73 -23.98 5.30 -0.02
N VAL A 74 -24.72 6.41 0.05
CA VAL A 74 -26.19 6.41 -0.09
C VAL A 74 -26.64 6.36 -1.55
N LEU A 75 -25.80 6.80 -2.49
CA LEU A 75 -26.19 7.00 -3.88
C LEU A 75 -25.97 5.77 -4.77
N GLY A 76 -24.94 4.97 -4.48
CA GLY A 76 -24.56 3.80 -5.27
C GLY A 76 -23.05 3.69 -5.52
N PRO A 77 -22.57 2.55 -6.03
CA PRO A 77 -21.14 2.30 -6.20
C PRO A 77 -20.56 3.22 -7.27
N ASN A 78 -19.38 3.77 -6.99
CA ASN A 78 -18.62 4.60 -7.92
C ASN A 78 -19.37 5.83 -8.49
N LEU A 79 -20.21 6.49 -7.68
CA LEU A 79 -20.95 7.69 -8.08
C LEU A 79 -20.42 8.97 -7.42
N GLY A 80 -20.89 10.11 -7.94
CA GLY A 80 -20.65 11.43 -7.35
C GLY A 80 -19.30 12.08 -7.74
N PRO A 81 -18.89 13.12 -7.00
CA PRO A 81 -17.68 13.89 -7.32
C PRO A 81 -16.39 13.08 -7.19
N TYR A 82 -16.42 11.95 -6.47
CA TYR A 82 -15.26 11.11 -6.21
C TYR A 82 -15.24 9.82 -7.05
N ALA A 83 -16.00 9.79 -8.15
CA ALA A 83 -16.03 8.64 -9.04
C ALA A 83 -14.64 8.33 -9.63
N LEU A 84 -14.36 7.03 -9.74
CA LEU A 84 -13.16 6.46 -10.34
C LEU A 84 -13.40 6.17 -11.81
N SER A 85 -12.33 6.36 -12.60
CA SER A 85 -12.35 6.10 -14.04
C SER A 85 -12.43 4.60 -14.32
N LEU A 86 -13.42 4.18 -15.11
CA LEU A 86 -13.69 2.77 -15.40
C LEU A 86 -12.67 2.12 -16.35
N ASP A 87 -11.99 2.93 -17.16
CA ASP A 87 -11.00 2.52 -18.15
C ASP A 87 -9.61 2.25 -17.56
N ARG A 88 -9.38 2.59 -16.28
CA ARG A 88 -8.05 2.51 -15.66
C ARG A 88 -7.85 1.15 -14.96
N PRO A 89 -6.85 0.35 -15.36
CA PRO A 89 -6.55 -0.93 -14.71
C PRO A 89 -6.26 -0.80 -13.20
N ALA A 90 -5.74 0.35 -12.77
CA ALA A 90 -5.47 0.65 -11.36
C ALA A 90 -6.74 0.63 -10.50
N ASN A 91 -7.90 0.96 -11.07
CA ASN A 91 -9.17 1.06 -10.35
C ASN A 91 -9.94 -0.25 -10.29
N ARG A 92 -9.59 -1.24 -11.13
CA ARG A 92 -10.43 -2.42 -11.37
C ARG A 92 -10.74 -3.21 -10.09
N ALA A 93 -9.74 -3.46 -9.26
CA ALA A 93 -9.91 -4.21 -8.01
C ALA A 93 -10.82 -3.46 -7.04
N PHE A 94 -10.60 -2.15 -6.87
CA PHE A 94 -11.41 -1.30 -6.02
C PHE A 94 -12.87 -1.24 -6.50
N LEU A 95 -13.08 -0.95 -7.78
CA LEU A 95 -14.41 -0.85 -8.40
C LEU A 95 -15.19 -2.16 -8.27
N HIS A 96 -14.52 -3.29 -8.49
CA HIS A 96 -15.12 -4.60 -8.31
C HIS A 96 -15.53 -4.84 -6.86
N ALA A 97 -14.65 -4.58 -5.89
CA ALA A 97 -14.95 -4.77 -4.47
C ALA A 97 -16.10 -3.85 -4.01
N GLU A 98 -16.04 -2.57 -4.34
CA GLU A 98 -17.09 -1.59 -4.00
C GLU A 98 -18.45 -2.01 -4.59
N SER A 99 -18.47 -2.36 -5.87
CA SER A 99 -19.72 -2.78 -6.54
C SER A 99 -20.27 -4.06 -5.90
N ARG A 100 -19.41 -5.04 -5.63
CA ARG A 100 -19.80 -6.33 -5.08
C ARG A 100 -20.34 -6.21 -3.66
N VAL A 101 -19.64 -5.49 -2.78
CA VAL A 101 -20.10 -5.29 -1.39
C VAL A 101 -21.43 -4.54 -1.38
N PHE A 102 -21.61 -3.58 -2.28
CA PHE A 102 -22.88 -2.86 -2.39
C PHE A 102 -24.04 -3.76 -2.89
N GLU A 103 -23.78 -4.68 -3.81
CA GLU A 103 -24.75 -5.72 -4.21
C GLU A 103 -25.12 -6.64 -3.05
N LEU A 104 -24.14 -7.08 -2.26
CA LEU A 104 -24.36 -7.91 -1.07
C LEU A 104 -25.20 -7.16 -0.04
N TYR A 105 -24.85 -5.91 0.25
CA TYR A 105 -25.61 -5.04 1.16
C TYR A 105 -27.07 -4.88 0.72
N ARG A 106 -27.32 -4.56 -0.56
CA ARG A 106 -28.69 -4.48 -1.10
C ARG A 106 -29.44 -5.81 -1.03
N SER A 107 -28.75 -6.91 -1.27
CA SER A 107 -29.33 -8.24 -1.17
C SER A 107 -29.77 -8.53 0.27
N LEU A 108 -28.92 -8.27 1.26
CA LEU A 108 -29.22 -8.43 2.69
C LEU A 108 -30.42 -7.59 3.15
N GLN A 109 -30.62 -6.39 2.59
CA GLN A 109 -31.80 -5.57 2.89
C GLN A 109 -33.13 -6.21 2.48
N THR A 110 -33.12 -7.21 1.59
CA THR A 110 -34.33 -7.94 1.17
C THR A 110 -34.69 -9.11 2.10
N PHE A 111 -33.78 -9.49 3.00
CA PHE A 111 -33.98 -10.60 3.93
C PHE A 111 -34.94 -10.18 5.05
N GLN A 112 -35.58 -11.16 5.69
CA GLN A 112 -36.34 -10.87 6.91
C GLN A 112 -35.37 -10.41 8.01
N PRO A 113 -35.68 -9.34 8.76
CA PRO A 113 -34.81 -8.87 9.83
C PRO A 113 -34.65 -9.95 10.91
N SER A 114 -33.41 -10.38 11.12
CA SER A 114 -32.98 -11.21 12.25
C SER A 114 -31.69 -10.63 12.80
N GLU A 115 -31.32 -11.02 14.02
CA GLU A 115 -30.05 -10.59 14.63
C GLU A 115 -28.85 -10.97 13.76
N GLU A 116 -28.87 -12.17 13.16
CA GLU A 116 -27.84 -12.64 12.24
C GLU A 116 -27.74 -11.77 10.98
N VAL A 117 -28.88 -11.41 10.37
CA VAL A 117 -28.90 -10.54 9.18
C VAL A 117 -28.41 -9.13 9.52
N LEU A 118 -28.76 -8.61 10.71
CA LEU A 118 -28.28 -7.30 11.17
C LEU A 118 -26.77 -7.29 11.38
N ASN A 119 -26.20 -8.34 11.97
CA ASN A 119 -24.75 -8.46 12.15
C ASN A 119 -24.00 -8.47 10.80
N VAL A 120 -24.52 -9.22 9.81
CA VAL A 120 -23.90 -9.27 8.48
C VAL A 120 -24.10 -7.94 7.72
N LEU A 121 -25.21 -7.25 7.92
CA LEU A 121 -25.42 -5.89 7.39
C LEU A 121 -24.43 -4.88 7.96
N GLU A 122 -24.20 -4.90 9.27
CA GLU A 122 -23.21 -4.04 9.93
C GLU A 122 -21.80 -4.31 9.37
N LYS A 123 -21.43 -5.59 9.23
CA LYS A 123 -20.17 -5.99 8.59
C LYS A 123 -20.05 -5.47 7.15
N ALA A 124 -21.13 -5.50 6.36
CA ALA A 124 -21.12 -4.95 5.01
C ALA A 124 -20.91 -3.42 5.01
N LEU A 125 -21.52 -2.70 5.96
CA LEU A 125 -21.31 -1.27 6.14
C LEU A 125 -19.88 -0.95 6.59
N ASP A 126 -19.29 -1.77 7.45
CA ASP A 126 -17.88 -1.63 7.84
C ASP A 126 -16.94 -1.78 6.64
N VAL A 127 -17.20 -2.76 5.77
CA VAL A 127 -16.43 -2.94 4.53
C VAL A 127 -16.59 -1.72 3.62
N LEU A 128 -17.81 -1.21 3.43
CA LEU A 128 -18.04 0.02 2.63
C LEU A 128 -17.38 1.25 3.25
N GLY A 129 -17.42 1.38 4.58
CA GLY A 129 -16.75 2.43 5.34
C GLY A 129 -15.24 2.42 5.13
N ARG A 130 -14.64 1.23 5.17
CA ARG A 130 -13.22 1.03 4.84
C ARG A 130 -12.90 1.47 3.41
N LEU A 131 -13.70 1.05 2.43
CA LEU A 131 -13.48 1.44 1.02
C LEU A 131 -13.60 2.96 0.83
N ASP A 132 -14.57 3.60 1.47
CA ASP A 132 -14.76 5.05 1.40
C ASP A 132 -13.56 5.82 1.98
N ARG A 133 -13.02 5.36 3.12
CA ARG A 133 -11.77 5.90 3.70
C ARG A 133 -10.56 5.71 2.79
N GLU A 134 -10.42 4.54 2.15
CA GLU A 134 -9.35 4.33 1.16
C GLU A 134 -9.46 5.30 -0.02
N LYS A 135 -10.68 5.53 -0.52
CA LYS A 135 -10.96 6.46 -1.60
C LYS A 135 -10.68 7.91 -1.19
N GLU A 136 -11.11 8.33 0.01
CA GLU A 136 -10.79 9.63 0.62
C GLU A 136 -9.28 9.87 0.65
N MET A 137 -8.53 8.87 1.11
CA MET A 137 -7.09 8.96 1.23
C MET A 137 -6.42 9.17 -0.13
N HIS A 138 -6.81 8.39 -1.14
CA HIS A 138 -6.28 8.54 -2.50
C HIS A 138 -6.67 9.88 -3.12
N TRP A 139 -7.86 10.39 -2.82
CA TRP A 139 -8.31 11.71 -3.26
C TRP A 139 -7.44 12.80 -2.63
N SER A 140 -7.33 12.80 -1.30
CA SER A 140 -6.58 13.79 -0.54
C SER A 140 -5.09 13.81 -0.93
N GLN A 141 -4.48 12.65 -1.18
CA GLN A 141 -3.10 12.58 -1.68
C GLN A 141 -2.91 13.23 -3.06
N GLN A 142 -3.92 13.19 -3.92
CA GLN A 142 -3.87 13.79 -5.27
C GLN A 142 -4.24 15.28 -5.28
N ARG A 143 -4.84 15.79 -4.20
CA ARG A 143 -5.08 17.23 -3.99
C ARG A 143 -3.82 18.00 -3.65
N ILE A 144 -2.83 17.33 -3.06
CA ILE A 144 -1.57 17.95 -2.66
C ILE A 144 -0.75 18.28 -3.92
N GLN A 145 -1.05 19.44 -4.51
CA GLN A 145 -0.22 20.07 -5.55
C GLN A 145 0.72 21.13 -4.95
N SER A 146 0.54 21.51 -3.67
CA SER A 146 1.35 22.52 -2.98
C SER A 146 2.27 21.90 -1.92
N PRO A 147 3.54 22.31 -1.80
CA PRO A 147 4.45 21.85 -0.75
C PRO A 147 4.03 22.25 0.69
N SER A 148 2.99 23.06 0.86
CA SER A 148 2.46 23.51 2.15
C SER A 148 1.31 22.67 2.71
N ASP A 149 0.71 21.77 1.94
CA ASP A 149 -0.44 20.98 2.41
C ASP A 149 0.03 19.76 3.19
N LYS A 150 -0.67 19.46 4.30
CA LYS A 150 -0.41 18.31 5.16
C LYS A 150 -0.34 17.04 4.31
N VAL A 151 0.85 16.42 4.24
CA VAL A 151 1.02 15.19 3.48
C VAL A 151 0.53 13.99 4.28
N VAL A 152 -0.48 13.29 3.77
CA VAL A 152 -1.11 12.15 4.47
C VAL A 152 -0.62 10.81 3.90
N TYR A 153 -0.23 9.89 4.78
CA TYR A 153 0.23 8.55 4.45
C TYR A 153 -0.72 7.50 5.06
N ASN A 154 -1.22 6.54 4.25
CA ASN A 154 -2.14 5.50 4.74
C ASN A 154 -1.35 4.34 5.37
N THR A 155 -1.56 4.11 6.67
CA THR A 155 -0.99 3.00 7.45
C THR A 155 -1.93 1.81 7.65
N GLU A 156 -3.21 1.89 7.26
CA GLU A 156 -4.24 0.84 7.45
C GLU A 156 -3.78 -0.54 6.96
N ARG A 157 -2.97 -0.58 5.90
CA ARG A 157 -2.40 -1.83 5.37
C ARG A 157 -1.65 -2.66 6.42
N PHE A 158 -1.05 -2.01 7.41
CA PHE A 158 -0.28 -2.66 8.47
C PHE A 158 -1.15 -3.21 9.60
N PHE A 159 -2.43 -2.82 9.64
CA PHE A 159 -3.41 -3.29 10.61
C PHE A 159 -4.34 -4.35 10.02
N ARG A 160 -4.17 -4.72 8.74
CA ARG A 160 -4.92 -5.81 8.12
C ARG A 160 -4.45 -7.16 8.67
N ASN A 161 -5.39 -7.98 9.12
CA ASN A 161 -5.09 -9.35 9.50
C ASN A 161 -4.95 -10.23 8.24
N THR A 162 -3.73 -10.31 7.68
CA THR A 162 -3.42 -11.14 6.51
C THR A 162 -2.80 -12.48 6.88
N LEU A 163 -2.79 -12.82 8.18
CA LEU A 163 -2.18 -14.04 8.68
C LEU A 163 -3.01 -15.26 8.26
N PRO A 164 -2.36 -16.35 7.80
CA PRO A 164 -3.06 -17.61 7.58
C PRO A 164 -3.80 -18.07 8.84
N LYS A 165 -5.09 -18.39 8.71
CA LYS A 165 -5.91 -18.91 9.82
C LYS A 165 -5.50 -20.33 10.22
N ASP A 166 -4.97 -21.11 9.28
CA ASP A 166 -4.44 -22.45 9.54
C ASP A 166 -3.08 -22.37 10.29
N PRO A 167 -2.97 -22.96 11.50
CA PRO A 167 -1.75 -22.91 12.30
C PRO A 167 -0.51 -23.54 11.63
N THR A 168 -0.70 -24.59 10.83
CA THR A 168 0.37 -25.28 10.10
C THR A 168 0.93 -24.37 9.01
N ILE A 169 0.04 -23.70 8.27
CA ILE A 169 0.41 -22.76 7.21
C ILE A 169 1.10 -21.54 7.81
N LEU A 170 0.58 -21.03 8.93
CA LEU A 170 1.20 -19.92 9.66
C LEU A 170 2.60 -20.30 10.13
N ALA A 171 2.77 -21.46 10.78
CA ALA A 171 4.07 -21.93 11.25
C ALA A 171 5.08 -22.11 10.12
N ALA A 172 4.66 -22.74 9.00
CA ALA A 172 5.50 -22.90 7.82
C ALA A 172 5.89 -21.55 7.20
N SER A 173 4.95 -20.60 7.15
CA SER A 173 5.20 -19.25 6.64
C SER A 173 6.22 -18.51 7.51
N VAL A 174 6.01 -18.49 8.82
CA VAL A 174 6.90 -17.82 9.79
C VAL A 174 8.29 -18.44 9.78
N LEU A 175 8.39 -19.77 9.80
CA LEU A 175 9.69 -20.46 9.73
C LEU A 175 10.43 -20.13 8.43
N SER A 176 9.73 -20.13 7.30
CA SER A 176 10.32 -19.76 6.01
C SER A 176 10.83 -18.31 6.01
N LEU A 177 10.08 -17.39 6.61
CA LEU A 177 10.47 -16.00 6.75
C LEU A 177 11.67 -15.82 7.70
N LEU A 178 11.73 -16.56 8.81
CA LEU A 178 12.88 -16.54 9.72
C LEU A 178 14.14 -17.08 9.04
N LEU A 179 14.03 -18.23 8.35
CA LEU A 179 15.13 -18.80 7.58
C LEU A 179 15.62 -17.80 6.54
N HIS A 180 14.71 -17.14 5.82
CA HIS A 180 15.08 -16.19 4.77
C HIS A 180 15.69 -14.89 5.32
N ASN A 181 15.07 -14.27 6.32
CA ASN A 181 15.39 -12.91 6.75
C ASN A 181 16.34 -12.83 7.95
N LYS A 182 16.29 -13.79 8.88
CA LYS A 182 17.15 -13.79 10.07
C LYS A 182 18.36 -14.68 9.92
N TYR A 183 18.19 -15.85 9.30
CA TYR A 183 19.28 -16.81 9.10
C TYR A 183 19.93 -16.70 7.71
N PHE A 184 19.46 -15.79 6.86
CA PHE A 184 19.98 -15.54 5.51
C PHE A 184 20.12 -16.81 4.67
N ALA A 185 19.22 -17.78 4.88
CA ALA A 185 19.22 -19.03 4.15
C ALA A 185 19.06 -18.73 2.64
N PRO A 186 19.84 -19.39 1.77
CA PRO A 186 19.72 -19.19 0.34
C PRO A 186 18.29 -19.47 -0.13
N ARG A 187 17.78 -18.68 -1.07
CA ARG A 187 16.41 -18.82 -1.61
C ARG A 187 16.05 -20.26 -1.97
N ARG A 188 16.97 -20.99 -2.61
CA ARG A 188 16.78 -22.40 -2.98
C ARG A 188 16.53 -23.33 -1.78
N ALA A 189 17.14 -23.06 -0.63
CA ALA A 189 16.97 -23.85 0.58
C ALA A 189 15.58 -23.60 1.19
N THR A 190 15.15 -22.33 1.27
CA THR A 190 13.79 -21.99 1.72
C THR A 190 12.73 -22.52 0.75
N GLN A 191 12.98 -22.51 -0.56
CA GLN A 191 12.10 -23.11 -1.55
C GLN A 191 11.97 -24.63 -1.38
N ALA A 192 13.07 -25.32 -1.05
CA ALA A 192 13.04 -26.75 -0.76
C ALA A 192 12.22 -27.05 0.49
N HIS A 193 12.39 -26.26 1.57
CA HIS A 193 11.57 -26.37 2.78
C HIS A 193 10.07 -26.16 2.46
N LEU A 194 9.72 -25.07 1.77
CA LEU A 194 8.34 -24.78 1.38
C LEU A 194 7.73 -25.88 0.50
N SER A 195 8.52 -26.43 -0.43
CA SER A 195 8.07 -27.55 -1.27
C SER A 195 7.80 -28.81 -0.46
N GLY A 196 8.66 -29.13 0.52
CA GLY A 196 8.43 -30.27 1.42
C GLY A 196 7.16 -30.12 2.25
N VAL A 197 6.88 -28.92 2.79
CA VAL A 197 5.62 -28.64 3.49
C VAL A 197 4.43 -28.76 2.54
N HIS A 198 4.57 -28.25 1.32
CA HIS A 198 3.53 -28.34 0.30
C HIS A 198 3.15 -29.79 -0.03
N ASP A 199 4.14 -30.69 -0.13
CA ASP A 199 3.90 -32.12 -0.38
C ASP A 199 3.22 -32.80 0.81
N ILE A 200 3.56 -32.41 2.04
CA ILE A 200 2.87 -32.87 3.26
C ILE A 200 1.40 -32.43 3.22
N LEU A 201 1.13 -31.14 2.97
CA LEU A 201 -0.23 -30.61 2.93
C LEU A 201 -1.07 -31.29 1.84
N LEU A 202 -0.49 -31.56 0.68
CA LEU A 202 -1.14 -32.30 -0.42
C LEU A 202 -1.55 -33.73 -0.04
N SER A 203 -0.95 -34.31 1.00
CA SER A 203 -1.26 -35.65 1.49
C SER A 203 -2.30 -35.66 2.63
N THR A 204 -2.67 -34.50 3.15
CA THR A 204 -3.54 -34.34 4.33
C THR A 204 -4.81 -33.54 4.00
N ASP A 205 -5.92 -33.87 4.64
CA ASP A 205 -7.13 -33.05 4.56
C ASP A 205 -6.91 -31.69 5.26
N PRO A 206 -7.52 -30.58 4.80
CA PRO A 206 -8.50 -30.48 3.71
C PRO A 206 -7.89 -30.34 2.31
N TYR A 207 -6.56 -30.36 2.18
CA TYR A 207 -5.85 -30.00 0.95
C TYR A 207 -5.50 -31.19 0.05
N LYS A 208 -5.99 -32.37 0.39
CA LYS A 208 -5.60 -33.63 -0.23
C LYS A 208 -5.83 -33.59 -1.74
N GLY A 209 -4.74 -33.69 -2.50
CA GLY A 209 -4.76 -33.65 -3.97
C GLY A 209 -5.05 -32.28 -4.61
N ASP A 210 -5.34 -31.23 -3.82
CA ASP A 210 -5.62 -29.88 -4.33
C ASP A 210 -4.39 -28.96 -4.24
N SER A 211 -3.51 -29.12 -5.23
CA SER A 211 -2.29 -28.30 -5.35
C SER A 211 -2.59 -26.80 -5.50
N LYS A 212 -3.74 -26.45 -6.08
CA LYS A 212 -4.11 -25.04 -6.29
C LYS A 212 -4.53 -24.42 -4.96
N ALA A 213 -5.31 -25.12 -4.14
CA ALA A 213 -5.65 -24.68 -2.81
C ALA A 213 -4.40 -24.48 -1.95
N VAL A 214 -3.47 -25.45 -1.93
CA VAL A 214 -2.21 -25.34 -1.17
C VAL A 214 -1.38 -24.15 -1.65
N PHE A 215 -1.21 -23.96 -2.96
CA PHE A 215 -0.40 -22.87 -3.49
C PHE A 215 -0.98 -21.48 -3.14
N ASN A 216 -2.30 -21.36 -3.13
CA ASN A 216 -2.98 -20.11 -2.75
C ASN A 216 -2.74 -19.75 -1.28
N VAL A 217 -2.64 -20.76 -0.41
CA VAL A 217 -2.45 -20.53 1.03
C VAL A 217 -0.97 -20.50 1.43
N LEU A 218 -0.11 -21.26 0.77
CA LEU A 218 1.33 -21.36 1.02
C LEU A 218 2.13 -21.30 -0.31
N PRO A 219 2.66 -20.12 -0.69
CA PRO A 219 3.45 -19.99 -1.91
C PRO A 219 4.81 -20.69 -1.77
N LYS A 220 5.34 -21.20 -2.88
CA LYS A 220 6.66 -21.87 -2.93
C LYS A 220 7.85 -20.91 -2.94
N ASP A 221 7.61 -19.61 -3.18
CA ASP A 221 8.67 -18.59 -3.20
C ASP A 221 8.63 -17.75 -1.91
N PRO A 222 9.72 -17.70 -1.11
CA PRO A 222 9.75 -16.93 0.13
C PRO A 222 9.57 -15.42 -0.07
N ARG A 223 9.79 -14.90 -1.28
CA ARG A 223 9.53 -13.49 -1.60
C ARG A 223 8.03 -13.20 -1.62
N THR A 224 7.22 -14.14 -2.08
CA THR A 224 5.76 -14.02 -2.03
C THR A 224 5.27 -13.96 -0.58
N LEU A 225 5.89 -14.74 0.33
CA LEU A 225 5.62 -14.61 1.76
C LEU A 225 6.05 -13.24 2.30
N SER A 226 7.25 -12.78 1.96
CA SER A 226 7.76 -11.48 2.42
C SER A 226 6.82 -10.34 2.00
N SER A 227 6.32 -10.37 0.77
CA SER A 227 5.34 -9.40 0.29
C SER A 227 3.97 -9.56 0.97
N ARG A 228 3.48 -10.80 1.20
CA ARG A 228 2.20 -11.06 1.91
C ARG A 228 2.20 -10.54 3.34
N PHE A 229 3.32 -10.68 4.04
CA PHE A 229 3.53 -10.19 5.40
C PHE A 229 4.04 -8.74 5.44
N LEU A 230 4.04 -8.05 4.29
CA LEU A 230 4.47 -6.65 4.16
C LEU A 230 5.88 -6.39 4.74
N LEU A 231 6.77 -7.37 4.63
CA LEU A 231 8.13 -7.29 5.16
C LEU A 231 9.06 -6.50 4.25
N ASP A 232 8.79 -6.49 2.95
CA ASP A 232 9.56 -5.74 1.98
C ASP A 232 9.37 -4.22 2.15
N PRO A 233 10.43 -3.41 1.94
CA PRO A 233 10.28 -1.96 1.90
C PRO A 233 9.42 -1.55 0.69
N THR A 234 8.60 -0.52 0.86
CA THR A 234 7.92 0.12 -0.28
C THR A 234 8.92 1.01 -1.00
N THR A 235 9.21 0.69 -2.26
CA THR A 235 10.23 1.41 -3.04
C THR A 235 9.70 1.87 -4.39
N THR A 236 10.06 3.08 -4.80
CA THR A 236 9.87 3.56 -6.16
C THR A 236 11.17 3.42 -6.95
N THR A 237 11.09 2.81 -8.14
CA THR A 237 12.24 2.73 -9.03
C THR A 237 12.21 3.88 -10.04
N TYR A 238 13.40 4.45 -10.28
CA TYR A 238 13.64 5.48 -11.26
C TYR A 238 14.67 5.02 -12.28
N ILE A 239 14.49 5.43 -13.53
CA ILE A 239 15.55 5.43 -14.54
C ILE A 239 16.45 6.63 -14.24
N CYS A 240 17.73 6.38 -14.03
CA CYS A 240 18.71 7.42 -13.76
C CYS A 240 19.58 7.63 -15.01
N CYS A 241 19.67 8.89 -15.47
CA CYS A 241 20.57 9.22 -16.56
C CYS A 241 22.03 8.94 -16.15
N PRO A 242 22.81 8.16 -16.93
CA PRO A 242 24.18 7.84 -16.57
C PRO A 242 25.13 9.06 -16.62
N GLU A 243 24.75 10.12 -17.35
CA GLU A 243 25.57 11.33 -17.52
C GLU A 243 25.15 12.43 -16.53
N CYS A 244 23.91 12.91 -16.62
CA CYS A 244 23.45 14.06 -15.84
C CYS A 244 22.69 13.69 -14.55
N HIS A 245 22.49 12.39 -14.27
CA HIS A 245 21.82 11.88 -13.06
C HIS A 245 20.34 12.26 -12.89
N LYS A 246 19.70 12.89 -13.89
CA LYS A 246 18.25 13.12 -13.90
C LYS A 246 17.50 11.81 -13.68
N LEU A 247 16.51 11.86 -12.80
CA LEU A 247 15.61 10.75 -12.49
C LEU A 247 14.31 10.86 -13.29
N TYR A 248 13.88 9.74 -13.84
CA TYR A 248 12.59 9.55 -14.50
C TYR A 248 11.86 8.39 -13.84
N HIS A 249 10.56 8.49 -13.63
CA HIS A 249 9.78 7.38 -13.09
C HIS A 249 9.90 6.17 -14.01
N PHE A 250 10.18 5.00 -13.43
CA PHE A 250 10.19 3.74 -14.17
C PHE A 250 8.82 3.08 -14.06
N ILE A 251 8.16 2.87 -15.20
CA ILE A 251 6.85 2.22 -15.30
C ILE A 251 7.05 0.86 -16.01
N PRO A 252 7.21 -0.25 -15.28
CA PRO A 252 7.54 -1.55 -15.88
C PRO A 252 6.50 -2.02 -16.91
N ASP A 253 5.22 -1.71 -16.66
CA ASP A 253 4.09 -2.21 -17.45
C ASP A 253 3.79 -1.37 -18.70
N ASP A 254 4.39 -0.18 -18.82
CA ASP A 254 4.26 0.68 -19.99
C ASP A 254 5.64 1.11 -20.51
N PRO A 255 6.26 0.28 -21.36
CA PRO A 255 7.55 0.60 -21.97
C PRO A 255 7.55 1.87 -22.83
N THR A 256 6.38 2.35 -23.26
CA THR A 256 6.22 3.53 -24.13
C THR A 256 6.22 4.82 -23.34
N ALA A 257 5.68 4.79 -22.11
CA ALA A 257 5.73 5.91 -21.17
C ALA A 257 7.13 6.17 -20.61
N ASN A 258 8.07 5.22 -20.75
CA ASN A 258 9.42 5.37 -20.26
C ASN A 258 10.34 6.05 -21.31
N PRO A 259 11.07 7.12 -20.94
CA PRO A 259 11.96 7.80 -21.86
C PRO A 259 13.13 6.91 -22.28
N LYS A 260 13.44 6.91 -23.58
CA LYS A 260 14.58 6.18 -24.14
C LYS A 260 15.89 6.97 -24.10
N ILE A 261 15.76 8.30 -24.14
CA ILE A 261 16.85 9.26 -24.19
C ILE A 261 16.59 10.33 -23.12
N CYS A 262 17.66 10.84 -22.52
CA CYS A 262 17.58 11.93 -21.56
C CYS A 262 17.27 13.27 -22.24
N ASP A 263 16.15 13.88 -21.87
CA ASP A 263 15.71 15.20 -22.34
C ASP A 263 16.13 16.36 -21.42
N TYR A 264 16.82 16.07 -20.31
CA TYR A 264 17.17 17.06 -19.30
C TYR A 264 18.01 18.20 -19.90
N ARG A 265 17.60 19.43 -19.59
CA ARG A 265 18.34 20.66 -19.91
C ARG A 265 18.66 21.38 -18.60
N LYS A 266 19.93 21.77 -18.42
CA LYS A 266 20.38 22.52 -17.23
C LYS A 266 19.72 23.90 -17.15
N THR A 267 19.55 24.55 -18.29
CA THR A 267 18.78 25.80 -18.46
C THR A 267 17.92 25.70 -19.73
N PRO A 268 16.87 26.53 -19.89
CA PRO A 268 16.04 26.50 -21.10
C PRO A 268 16.82 26.67 -22.42
N ALA A 269 17.91 27.44 -22.39
CA ALA A 269 18.79 27.68 -23.54
C ALA A 269 19.86 26.58 -23.74
N SER A 270 20.04 25.68 -22.78
CA SER A 270 21.02 24.59 -22.90
C SER A 270 20.52 23.51 -23.86
N GLU A 271 21.47 22.82 -24.50
CA GLU A 271 21.19 21.57 -25.19
C GLU A 271 20.69 20.51 -24.22
N SER A 272 19.86 19.59 -24.73
CA SER A 272 19.42 18.43 -23.96
C SER A 272 20.58 17.44 -23.80
N CYS A 273 20.65 16.79 -22.64
CA CYS A 273 21.69 15.80 -22.33
C CYS A 273 21.85 14.71 -23.41
N GLY A 274 20.75 14.17 -23.96
CA GLY A 274 20.81 13.24 -25.10
C GLY A 274 21.35 11.83 -24.76
N ALA A 275 21.71 11.57 -23.50
CA ALA A 275 22.23 10.28 -23.08
C ALA A 275 21.22 9.14 -23.30
N LYS A 276 21.70 7.99 -23.78
CA LYS A 276 20.90 6.76 -23.89
C LYS A 276 20.57 6.24 -22.49
N LEU A 277 19.29 6.01 -22.22
CA LEU A 277 18.82 5.55 -20.91
C LEU A 277 18.67 4.02 -20.82
N TRP A 278 18.76 3.32 -21.95
CA TRP A 278 18.52 1.88 -22.04
C TRP A 278 19.70 1.15 -22.70
N LYS A 279 19.90 -0.09 -22.28
CA LYS A 279 20.85 -1.04 -22.86
C LYS A 279 20.12 -2.33 -23.21
N GLU A 280 20.51 -2.92 -24.32
CA GLU A 280 20.05 -4.22 -24.76
C GLU A 280 21.12 -5.25 -24.46
N ARG A 281 20.69 -6.42 -24.01
CA ARG A 281 21.57 -7.56 -23.76
C ARG A 281 20.97 -8.80 -24.39
N ASP A 282 21.76 -9.46 -25.22
CA ASP A 282 21.39 -10.74 -25.83
C ASP A 282 21.61 -11.86 -24.80
N TYR A 283 20.56 -12.65 -24.57
CA TYR A 283 20.58 -13.83 -23.71
C TYR A 283 20.53 -15.13 -24.53
N GLY A 284 20.96 -15.10 -25.79
CA GLY A 284 21.04 -16.25 -26.69
C GLY A 284 19.65 -16.84 -26.94
N PRO A 285 19.36 -18.09 -26.55
CA PRO A 285 18.05 -18.71 -26.79
C PRO A 285 16.89 -18.00 -26.09
N TYR A 286 17.16 -17.16 -25.08
CA TYR A 286 16.15 -16.36 -24.38
C TYR A 286 15.90 -14.97 -25.00
N GLY A 287 16.56 -14.67 -26.12
CA GLY A 287 16.40 -13.44 -26.89
C GLY A 287 17.07 -12.20 -26.29
N ILE A 288 16.89 -11.07 -26.98
CA ILE A 288 17.38 -9.77 -26.55
C ILE A 288 16.44 -9.18 -25.50
N ARG A 289 16.99 -8.77 -24.35
CA ARG A 289 16.23 -8.05 -23.33
C ARG A 289 16.77 -6.63 -23.16
N SER A 290 15.86 -5.68 -23.14
CA SER A 290 16.15 -4.27 -22.87
C SER A 290 16.02 -3.97 -21.37
N SER A 291 16.93 -3.17 -20.83
CA SER A 291 16.89 -2.73 -19.43
C SER A 291 17.46 -1.31 -19.29
N PRO A 292 17.05 -0.53 -18.29
CA PRO A 292 17.68 0.76 -18.00
C PRO A 292 19.18 0.61 -17.76
N VAL A 293 19.99 1.57 -18.26
CA VAL A 293 21.44 1.60 -18.06
C VAL A 293 21.77 1.65 -16.57
N LYS A 294 21.12 2.58 -15.86
CA LYS A 294 21.25 2.83 -14.43
C LYS A 294 19.86 2.98 -13.81
N LYS A 295 19.64 2.35 -12.66
CA LYS A 295 18.42 2.47 -11.87
C LYS A 295 18.74 3.11 -10.53
N TYR A 296 17.81 3.90 -10.01
CA TYR A 296 17.81 4.35 -8.64
C TYR A 296 16.55 3.80 -7.97
N VAL A 297 16.73 3.08 -6.87
CA VAL A 297 15.62 2.54 -6.08
C VAL A 297 15.51 3.38 -4.83
N HIS A 298 14.38 4.05 -4.66
CA HIS A 298 14.14 4.96 -3.55
C HIS A 298 13.13 4.35 -2.59
N GLN A 299 13.51 4.21 -1.33
CA GLN A 299 12.54 4.00 -0.25
C GLN A 299 12.06 5.37 0.24
N ASP A 300 10.76 5.59 0.17
CA ASP A 300 10.15 6.82 0.66
C ASP A 300 10.16 6.86 2.20
N LEU A 301 10.59 7.99 2.77
CA LEU A 301 10.71 8.18 4.21
C LEU A 301 9.35 8.05 4.92
N LYS A 302 8.28 8.58 4.32
CA LYS A 302 6.94 8.51 4.92
C LYS A 302 6.45 7.07 4.97
N SER A 303 6.74 6.29 3.93
CA SER A 303 6.44 4.87 3.88
C SER A 303 7.19 4.06 4.93
N TRP A 304 8.45 4.39 5.17
CA TRP A 304 9.24 3.80 6.24
C TRP A 304 8.70 4.21 7.63
N LEU A 305 8.44 5.49 7.85
CA LEU A 305 7.99 6.02 9.13
C LEU A 305 6.60 5.51 9.48
N GLY A 306 5.66 5.53 8.53
CA GLY A 306 4.32 4.98 8.72
C GLY A 306 4.37 3.51 9.12
N ARG A 307 5.25 2.71 8.49
CA ARG A 307 5.46 1.32 8.90
C ARG A 307 6.00 1.18 10.32
N LEU A 308 6.94 2.05 10.71
CA LEU A 308 7.53 2.05 12.04
C LEU A 308 6.49 2.39 13.11
N LEU A 309 5.70 3.45 12.89
CA LEU A 309 4.65 3.89 13.81
C LEU A 309 3.49 2.88 13.92
N SER A 310 3.21 2.11 12.87
CA SER A 310 2.21 1.02 12.95
C SER A 310 2.62 -0.18 13.80
N ARG A 311 3.83 -0.19 14.38
CA ARG A 311 4.25 -1.27 15.27
C ARG A 311 3.76 -0.99 16.69
N PRO A 312 3.10 -1.95 17.35
CA PRO A 312 2.62 -1.77 18.72
C PRO A 312 3.73 -1.30 19.66
N GLY A 313 3.43 -0.28 20.47
CA GLY A 313 4.32 0.28 21.48
C GLY A 313 5.44 1.19 20.96
N ILE A 314 5.56 1.41 19.64
CA ILE A 314 6.57 2.34 19.12
C ILE A 314 6.23 3.79 19.45
N GLU A 315 4.98 4.23 19.28
CA GLU A 315 4.58 5.61 19.59
C GLU A 315 4.89 5.98 21.04
N ASP A 316 4.47 5.11 21.98
CA ASP A 316 4.85 5.16 23.38
C ASP A 316 6.36 5.35 23.60
N LEU A 317 7.20 4.58 22.90
CA LEU A 317 8.67 4.68 23.04
C LEU A 317 9.22 6.00 22.52
N LEU A 318 8.58 6.59 21.51
CA LEU A 318 8.98 7.86 20.91
C LEU A 318 8.52 9.06 21.74
N GLU A 319 7.39 8.93 22.46
CA GLU A 319 6.79 9.96 23.31
C GLU A 319 7.33 9.96 24.74
N LYS A 320 7.53 8.78 25.36
CA LYS A 320 7.89 8.63 26.79
C LYS A 320 9.26 9.17 27.17
N ARG A 321 9.96 9.85 26.25
CA ARG A 321 11.31 10.28 26.50
C ARG A 321 11.36 11.66 27.16
N ALA A 322 11.43 11.66 28.48
CA ALA A 322 11.74 12.84 29.28
C ALA A 322 13.21 13.24 29.10
N VAL A 323 13.47 14.54 28.87
CA VAL A 323 14.80 15.14 28.99
C VAL A 323 15.13 15.18 30.48
N ASN A 324 15.95 14.24 30.97
CA ASN A 324 16.38 14.29 32.36
C ASN A 324 17.36 15.46 32.52
N THR A 325 16.99 16.46 33.32
CA THR A 325 17.72 17.74 33.41
C THR A 325 18.87 17.72 34.41
N ASP A 326 18.86 16.78 35.35
CA ASP A 326 19.79 16.73 36.47
C ASP A 326 20.60 15.42 36.42
N GLY A 327 21.80 15.46 35.83
CA GLY A 327 22.68 14.29 35.77
C GLY A 327 23.81 14.38 34.73
N GLU A 328 24.59 13.31 34.67
CA GLU A 328 25.57 13.06 33.61
C GLU A 328 24.83 12.85 32.27
N VAL A 329 25.29 13.51 31.21
CA VAL A 329 24.68 13.42 29.88
C VAL A 329 25.03 12.07 29.26
N ASP A 330 24.07 11.14 29.26
CA ASP A 330 24.22 9.79 28.71
C ASP A 330 23.73 9.64 27.26
N ASP A 331 23.01 10.65 26.75
CA ASP A 331 22.43 10.67 25.41
C ASP A 331 22.38 12.10 24.81
N ILE A 332 22.30 12.20 23.49
CA ILE A 332 22.17 13.45 22.72
C ILE A 332 20.99 14.31 23.17
N TRP A 333 19.94 13.70 23.73
CA TRP A 333 18.78 14.42 24.28
C TRP A 333 19.10 15.19 25.57
N GLY A 334 20.09 14.74 26.36
CA GLY A 334 20.61 15.52 27.49
C GLY A 334 21.57 16.64 27.05
N GLY A 335 21.98 16.62 25.77
CA GLY A 335 22.84 17.63 25.17
C GLY A 335 22.14 18.99 25.02
N GLU A 336 22.95 20.06 25.09
CA GLU A 336 22.46 21.44 25.06
C GLU A 336 21.64 21.76 23.80
N VAL A 337 22.05 21.22 22.65
CA VAL A 337 21.46 21.56 21.34
C VAL A 337 19.99 21.15 21.25
N LEU A 338 19.64 19.90 21.57
CA LEU A 338 18.26 19.42 21.48
C LEU A 338 17.40 19.99 22.62
N ARG A 339 17.96 20.09 23.83
CA ARG A 339 17.28 20.66 25.00
C ARG A 339 16.87 22.11 24.80
N ASN A 340 17.73 22.91 24.17
CA ASN A 340 17.50 24.33 23.93
C ASN A 340 17.00 24.61 22.50
N PHE A 341 16.65 23.58 21.73
CA PHE A 341 16.16 23.76 20.36
C PHE A 341 14.82 24.48 20.40
N LYS A 342 14.71 25.58 19.65
CA LYS A 342 13.54 26.45 19.64
C LYS A 342 12.85 26.44 18.29
N ASP A 343 11.52 26.56 18.31
CA ASP A 343 10.73 26.77 17.11
C ASP A 343 10.88 28.20 16.56
N ARG A 344 10.16 28.51 15.48
CA ARG A 344 10.18 29.85 14.85
C ARG A 344 9.63 30.96 15.76
N ALA A 345 8.85 30.61 16.77
CA ALA A 345 8.29 31.54 17.75
C ALA A 345 9.21 31.71 18.98
N GLY A 346 10.31 30.96 19.06
CA GLY A 346 11.26 31.00 20.18
C GLY A 346 10.87 30.10 21.36
N ASN A 347 9.82 29.29 21.23
CA ASN A 347 9.39 28.33 22.25
C ASN A 347 10.24 27.04 22.15
N PRO A 348 10.36 26.26 23.23
CA PRO A 348 10.97 24.94 23.16
C PRO A 348 10.32 24.07 22.08
N TYR A 349 11.14 23.50 21.20
CA TYR A 349 10.66 22.61 20.16
C TYR A 349 10.36 21.21 20.70
N TYR A 350 10.98 20.81 21.82
CA TYR A 350 10.68 19.55 22.50
C TYR A 350 10.23 19.83 23.95
N PRO A 351 9.30 19.04 24.51
CA PRO A 351 8.46 18.06 23.81
C PRO A 351 7.48 18.70 22.81
N GLY A 352 6.88 17.89 21.94
CA GLY A 352 5.75 18.33 21.11
C GLY A 352 4.46 18.45 21.92
N PRO A 353 3.43 19.14 21.40
CA PRO A 353 2.09 19.08 21.99
C PRO A 353 1.49 17.66 21.88
N ASP A 354 0.44 17.38 22.66
CA ASP A 354 -0.16 16.05 22.80
C ASP A 354 -0.68 15.44 21.48
N ASP A 355 -0.98 16.27 20.48
CA ASP A 355 -1.47 15.86 19.16
C ASP A 355 -0.38 15.86 18.06
N GLU A 356 0.90 16.05 18.43
CA GLU A 356 2.02 16.17 17.49
C GLU A 356 3.28 15.43 17.96
N LEU A 357 3.62 14.35 17.27
CA LEU A 357 4.90 13.67 17.47
C LEU A 357 6.04 14.39 16.74
N ARG A 358 6.98 14.96 17.50
CA ARG A 358 8.20 15.59 16.96
C ARG A 358 9.37 14.61 16.94
N LEU A 359 9.96 14.44 15.76
CA LEU A 359 11.04 13.47 15.53
C LEU A 359 12.38 14.16 15.27
N ALA A 360 13.46 13.60 15.81
CA ALA A 360 14.85 13.98 15.54
C ALA A 360 15.57 12.82 14.86
N PHE A 361 16.32 13.13 13.81
CA PHE A 361 17.14 12.16 13.09
C PHE A 361 18.59 12.61 13.04
N SER A 362 19.54 11.69 13.21
CA SER A 362 20.93 11.92 12.79
C SER A 362 21.12 11.38 11.38
N LEU A 363 21.88 12.11 10.56
CA LEU A 363 22.26 11.71 9.22
C LEU A 363 23.78 11.52 9.16
N SER A 364 24.22 10.34 8.76
CA SER A 364 25.63 10.02 8.55
C SER A 364 25.87 9.68 7.09
N VAL A 365 26.95 10.19 6.50
CA VAL A 365 27.35 9.93 5.11
C VAL A 365 28.80 9.48 5.12
N ASP A 366 29.07 8.27 4.65
CA ASP A 366 30.43 7.72 4.61
C ASP A 366 30.72 7.07 3.27
N GLY A 367 31.89 7.37 2.71
CA GLY A 367 32.37 6.86 1.43
C GLY A 367 33.47 5.83 1.66
N PHE A 368 33.30 4.63 1.13
CA PHE A 368 34.27 3.54 1.24
C PHE A 368 34.50 2.83 -0.10
N ASP A 369 35.67 2.20 -0.27
CA ASP A 369 35.94 1.32 -1.40
C ASP A 369 35.42 -0.09 -1.10
N PRO A 370 34.38 -0.59 -1.80
CA PRO A 370 33.80 -1.90 -1.52
C PRO A 370 34.75 -3.07 -1.85
N TYR A 371 35.81 -2.85 -2.62
CA TYR A 371 36.75 -3.90 -3.03
C TYR A 371 38.04 -3.90 -2.21
N GLN A 372 38.16 -2.99 -1.25
CA GLN A 372 39.37 -2.71 -0.47
C GLN A 372 40.53 -2.24 -1.38
N ASN A 373 41.56 -1.60 -0.80
CA ASN A 373 42.75 -1.15 -1.53
C ASN A 373 43.58 -2.34 -2.04
N LYS A 374 43.15 -3.01 -3.10
CA LYS A 374 43.92 -4.04 -3.79
C LYS A 374 44.80 -3.40 -4.87
N VAL A 375 46.01 -3.94 -5.03
CA VAL A 375 47.11 -3.42 -5.86
C VAL A 375 46.73 -3.20 -7.35
N ALA A 376 45.62 -3.78 -7.82
CA ALA A 376 45.13 -3.65 -9.18
C ALA A 376 44.07 -2.55 -9.34
N LYS A 377 44.49 -1.27 -9.36
CA LYS A 377 43.95 -0.03 -9.99
C LYS A 377 42.43 0.22 -10.22
N GLN A 378 41.50 -0.65 -9.86
CA GLN A 378 40.07 -0.35 -9.97
C GLN A 378 39.64 0.46 -8.76
N SER A 379 39.61 1.78 -8.90
CA SER A 379 39.00 2.66 -7.91
C SER A 379 37.48 2.55 -8.01
N ALA A 380 36.84 1.95 -7.02
CA ALA A 380 35.39 2.00 -6.86
C ALA A 380 35.05 2.77 -5.58
N ALA A 381 34.09 3.68 -5.66
CA ALA A 381 33.56 4.37 -4.50
C ALA A 381 32.11 3.92 -4.27
N SER A 382 31.83 3.48 -3.04
CA SER A 382 30.49 3.28 -2.52
C SER A 382 30.25 4.31 -1.42
N THR A 383 29.06 4.90 -1.37
CA THR A 383 28.71 5.84 -0.30
C THR A 383 27.47 5.33 0.42
N GLY A 384 27.61 5.09 1.72
CA GLY A 384 26.48 4.84 2.60
C GLY A 384 25.93 6.16 3.11
N ILE A 385 24.61 6.26 3.13
CA ILE A 385 23.88 7.33 3.81
C ILE A 385 22.97 6.63 4.81
N TRP A 386 23.18 6.86 6.11
CA TRP A 386 22.39 6.27 7.18
C TRP A 386 21.64 7.35 7.92
N MET A 387 20.40 7.04 8.25
CA MET A 387 19.56 7.90 9.07
C MET A 387 19.11 7.13 10.29
N VAL A 388 19.29 7.71 11.48
CA VAL A 388 18.96 7.07 12.76
C VAL A 388 17.92 7.92 13.46
N LEU A 389 16.81 7.29 13.87
CA LEU A 389 15.75 7.95 14.63
C LEU A 389 16.19 8.10 16.09
N LEU A 390 16.51 9.31 16.50
CA LEU A 390 17.10 9.59 17.81
C LEU A 390 16.08 9.51 18.95
N ASN A 391 14.78 9.66 18.67
CA ASN A 391 13.73 9.49 19.68
C ASN A 391 13.75 8.09 20.32
N LEU A 392 14.16 7.06 19.57
CA LEU A 392 14.30 5.72 20.14
C LEU A 392 15.35 5.70 21.27
N PRO A 393 15.14 4.92 22.33
CA PRO A 393 16.16 4.64 23.35
C PRO A 393 17.47 4.14 22.72
N PRO A 394 18.66 4.45 23.31
CA PRO A 394 19.96 4.05 22.76
C PRO A 394 20.05 2.58 22.35
N HIS A 395 19.56 1.68 23.21
CA HIS A 395 19.61 0.24 22.99
C HIS A 395 18.70 -0.25 21.84
N LEU A 396 17.79 0.60 21.33
CA LEU A 396 16.91 0.29 20.20
C LEU A 396 17.34 0.97 18.89
N ARG A 397 18.23 1.97 18.93
CA ARG A 397 18.66 2.74 17.74
C ARG A 397 19.45 1.92 16.72
N TYR A 398 20.17 0.90 17.20
CA TYR A 398 21.18 0.17 16.44
C TYR A 398 20.99 -1.35 16.48
N LEU A 399 19.75 -1.83 16.68
CA LEU A 399 19.48 -3.27 16.67
C LEU A 399 19.74 -3.86 15.28
N GLU A 400 20.57 -4.92 15.23
CA GLU A 400 20.91 -5.71 14.04
C GLU A 400 19.90 -6.83 13.72
#